data_AF-A0A9W7W6G6-F1
#
_entry.id   AF-A0A9W7W6G6-F1
#
_cell.length_a   1.000
_cell.length_b   1.000
_cell.length_c   1.000
_cell.angle_alpha   90.00
_cell.angle_beta   90.00
_cell.angle_gamma   90.00
#
_symmetry.space_group_name_H-M   'P 1'
#
loop_
_entity.id
_entity.type
_entity.pdbx_description
1 polymer ?
#
loop_
_entity_poly.entity_id
_entity_poly.type
_entity_poly.pdbx_seq_one_letter_code
_entity_poly.pdbx_strand_id
1 'polypeptide(L)'
;MKTSILIMASGLAGAFADMLACYDKSAEVVNAIANFCSTDNLTIPSIYANAGFRSSGNAFVSVDGHCDPPNQVSEDTCLDRFYTVCAGGNANGTGTNNCTLWAIYNDNGPVNTIGSMAKRAASAVSKARAAISSAKAAADAVSTSTDTARVHASSVQQSVAYARSSGKNAAHHQQHPRPSNQARDEKQKRKADHEV
;
A
#
# COMPACT_ATOMS: atom_id res chain seq x y z
N MET A 1 10.63 -62.83 -1.00
CA MET A 1 10.82 -61.61 -1.83
C MET A 1 10.33 -60.43 -0.98
N LYS A 2 11.24 -59.58 -0.49
CA LYS A 2 10.92 -58.44 0.38
C LYS A 2 10.95 -57.18 -0.47
N THR A 3 9.79 -56.58 -0.70
CA THR A 3 9.62 -55.31 -1.42
C THR A 3 9.89 -54.18 -0.44
N SER A 4 11.06 -53.55 -0.54
CA SER A 4 11.36 -52.31 0.18
C SER A 4 10.81 -51.14 -0.62
N ILE A 5 9.70 -50.57 -0.15
CA ILE A 5 9.19 -49.28 -0.61
C ILE A 5 9.98 -48.20 0.14
N LEU A 6 10.93 -47.55 -0.54
CA LEU A 6 11.61 -46.37 -0.05
C LEU A 6 10.70 -45.16 -0.31
N ILE A 7 10.13 -44.62 0.76
CA ILE A 7 9.38 -43.37 0.76
C ILE A 7 10.40 -42.23 0.55
N MET A 8 10.46 -41.67 -0.66
CA MET A 8 11.10 -40.38 -0.92
C MET A 8 10.05 -39.27 -0.73
N ALA A 9 9.95 -38.74 0.48
CA ALA A 9 9.05 -37.63 0.81
C ALA A 9 9.78 -36.57 1.65
N SER A 10 10.83 -35.95 1.08
CA SER A 10 11.58 -34.87 1.77
C SER A 10 12.25 -33.89 0.78
N GLY A 11 11.49 -33.17 -0.04
CA GLY A 11 12.09 -32.20 -0.99
C GLY A 11 11.34 -30.88 -1.22
N LEU A 12 10.03 -30.82 -1.01
CA LEU A 12 9.20 -29.68 -1.48
C LEU A 12 9.30 -28.39 -0.65
N ALA A 13 9.85 -28.43 0.56
CA ALA A 13 9.88 -27.24 1.43
C ALA A 13 10.99 -26.23 1.07
N GLY A 14 12.10 -26.69 0.46
CA GLY A 14 13.25 -25.83 0.13
C GLY A 14 12.99 -24.93 -1.08
N ALA A 15 12.50 -25.54 -2.17
CA ALA A 15 12.26 -24.84 -3.44
C ALA A 15 11.27 -23.67 -3.31
N PHE A 16 10.25 -23.80 -2.45
CA PHE A 16 9.28 -22.72 -2.22
C PHE A 16 9.88 -21.54 -1.45
N ALA A 17 10.70 -21.81 -0.44
CA ALA A 17 11.39 -20.76 0.32
C ALA A 17 12.39 -20.01 -0.57
N ASP A 18 13.12 -20.73 -1.42
CA ASP A 18 14.06 -20.15 -2.38
C ASP A 18 13.34 -19.36 -3.47
N MET A 19 12.18 -19.83 -3.93
CA MET A 19 11.32 -19.10 -4.86
C MET A 19 10.83 -17.77 -4.27
N LEU A 20 10.37 -17.77 -3.02
CA LEU A 20 9.97 -16.54 -2.31
C LEU A 20 11.14 -15.57 -2.15
N ALA A 21 12.30 -16.06 -1.70
CA ALA A 21 13.51 -15.25 -1.57
C ALA A 21 13.96 -14.68 -2.93
N CYS A 22 13.83 -15.47 -4.00
CA CYS A 22 14.10 -15.02 -5.35
C CYS A 22 13.10 -13.95 -5.82
N TYR A 23 11.82 -14.12 -5.52
CA TYR A 23 10.78 -13.14 -5.86
C TYR A 23 11.03 -11.79 -5.20
N ASP A 24 11.40 -11.80 -3.92
CA ASP A 24 11.80 -10.61 -3.16
C ASP A 24 13.05 -9.93 -3.75
N LYS A 25 13.88 -10.68 -4.49
CA LYS A 25 15.06 -10.17 -5.21
C LYS A 25 14.82 -9.76 -6.64
N SER A 26 13.85 -10.33 -7.35
CA SER A 26 13.33 -9.86 -8.64
C SER A 26 12.20 -10.74 -9.17
N ALA A 27 10.99 -10.18 -9.24
CA ALA A 27 9.86 -10.82 -9.91
C ALA A 27 10.13 -11.09 -11.41
N GLU A 28 10.93 -10.24 -12.08
CA GLU A 28 11.29 -10.43 -13.49
C GLU A 28 12.19 -11.66 -13.68
N VAL A 29 13.08 -11.92 -12.72
CA VAL A 29 13.93 -13.12 -12.71
C VAL A 29 13.08 -14.36 -12.49
N VAL A 30 12.15 -14.34 -11.53
CA VAL A 30 11.23 -15.46 -11.31
C VAL A 30 10.43 -15.77 -12.58
N ASN A 31 9.97 -14.75 -13.29
CA ASN A 31 9.28 -14.92 -14.57
C ASN A 31 10.20 -15.49 -15.64
N ALA A 32 11.44 -15.01 -15.76
CA ALA A 32 12.42 -15.56 -16.70
C ALA A 32 12.71 -17.05 -16.43
N ILE A 33 12.86 -17.42 -15.15
CA ILE A 33 13.06 -18.82 -14.71
C ILE A 33 11.86 -19.68 -15.11
N ALA A 34 10.64 -19.25 -14.76
CA ALA A 34 9.44 -20.02 -15.05
C ALA A 34 9.25 -20.27 -16.57
N ASN A 35 9.50 -19.26 -17.40
CA ASN A 35 9.39 -19.42 -18.86
C ASN A 35 10.54 -20.23 -19.48
N PHE A 36 11.73 -20.20 -18.90
CA PHE A 36 12.82 -21.04 -19.38
C PHE A 36 12.60 -22.51 -19.02
N CYS A 37 12.14 -22.77 -17.79
CA CYS A 37 11.92 -24.12 -17.29
C CYS A 37 10.61 -24.77 -17.77
N SER A 38 9.67 -24.02 -18.35
CA SER A 38 8.42 -24.57 -18.92
C SER A 38 8.64 -25.42 -20.18
N THR A 39 9.88 -25.52 -20.65
CA THR A 39 10.24 -26.41 -21.76
C THR A 39 10.31 -27.84 -21.24
N ASP A 40 9.52 -28.74 -21.83
CA ASP A 40 9.55 -30.15 -21.47
C ASP A 40 10.97 -30.74 -21.70
N ASN A 41 11.60 -31.18 -20.62
CA ASN A 41 12.89 -31.89 -20.60
C ASN A 41 14.07 -31.13 -21.23
N LEU A 42 14.58 -30.14 -20.51
CA LEU A 42 15.81 -29.43 -20.84
C LEU A 42 17.00 -30.41 -20.90
N THR A 43 17.63 -30.54 -22.07
CA THR A 43 18.86 -31.36 -22.21
C THR A 43 20.10 -30.48 -22.16
N ILE A 44 21.13 -30.90 -21.43
CA ILE A 44 22.41 -30.18 -21.29
C ILE A 44 23.57 -31.09 -21.70
N PRO A 45 24.45 -30.66 -22.62
CA PRO A 45 24.40 -29.42 -23.40
C PRO A 45 23.24 -29.38 -24.41
N SER A 46 22.69 -28.19 -24.68
CA SER A 46 21.86 -27.94 -25.86
C SER A 46 21.94 -26.47 -26.27
N ILE A 47 21.59 -26.18 -27.54
CA ILE A 47 21.52 -24.80 -28.04
C ILE A 47 20.51 -23.99 -27.21
N TYR A 48 19.38 -24.59 -26.84
CA TYR A 48 18.37 -23.93 -26.02
C TYR A 48 18.92 -23.58 -24.63
N ALA A 49 19.59 -24.54 -23.97
CA ALA A 49 20.17 -24.32 -22.64
C ALA A 49 21.19 -23.16 -22.65
N ASN A 50 22.08 -23.17 -23.64
CA ASN A 50 23.19 -22.22 -23.76
C ASN A 50 22.71 -20.83 -24.20
N ALA A 51 21.76 -20.76 -25.14
CA ALA A 51 21.17 -19.51 -25.60
C ALA A 51 20.38 -18.82 -24.48
N GLY A 52 19.79 -19.61 -23.59
CA GLY A 52 19.04 -19.10 -22.45
C GLY A 52 17.72 -18.45 -22.84
N PHE A 53 17.13 -17.73 -21.88
CA PHE A 53 15.90 -16.99 -22.07
C PHE A 53 16.03 -15.59 -21.47
N ARG A 54 15.58 -14.58 -22.22
CA ARG A 54 15.49 -13.20 -21.76
C ARG A 54 14.02 -12.81 -21.63
N SER A 55 13.62 -12.43 -20.43
CA SER A 55 12.29 -11.86 -20.18
C SER A 55 12.18 -10.43 -20.70
N SER A 56 10.95 -9.94 -20.86
CA SER A 56 10.65 -8.55 -21.24
C SER A 56 11.16 -7.49 -20.25
N GLY A 57 11.40 -7.87 -19.00
CA GLY A 57 12.01 -7.04 -17.96
C GLY A 57 13.54 -7.14 -17.91
N ASN A 58 14.16 -7.64 -18.97
CA ASN A 58 15.61 -7.77 -19.12
C ASN A 58 16.32 -8.68 -18.11
N ALA A 59 15.60 -9.53 -17.38
CA ALA A 59 16.20 -10.67 -16.71
C ALA A 59 16.56 -11.76 -17.73
N PHE A 60 17.76 -12.33 -17.61
CA PHE A 60 18.30 -13.36 -18.47
C PHE A 60 18.73 -14.57 -17.63
N VAL A 61 18.36 -15.76 -18.08
CA VAL A 61 18.74 -17.03 -17.48
C VAL A 61 19.35 -17.94 -18.53
N SER A 62 20.41 -18.67 -18.20
CA SER A 62 21.01 -19.67 -19.07
C SER A 62 21.63 -20.80 -18.28
N VAL A 63 21.82 -21.93 -18.95
CA VAL A 63 22.55 -23.08 -18.42
C VAL A 63 23.58 -23.52 -19.43
N ASP A 64 24.84 -23.52 -19.02
CA ASP A 64 25.93 -24.09 -19.80
C ASP A 64 26.39 -25.40 -19.14
N GLY A 65 27.02 -26.29 -19.90
CA GLY A 65 27.57 -27.51 -19.35
C GLY A 65 28.09 -28.47 -20.39
N HIS A 66 29.14 -29.21 -20.03
CA HIS A 66 29.75 -30.24 -20.87
C HIS A 66 29.57 -31.60 -20.19
N CYS A 67 28.32 -32.05 -20.12
CA CYS A 67 27.94 -33.32 -19.51
C CYS A 67 28.09 -34.48 -20.52
N ASP A 68 28.76 -35.56 -20.09
CA ASP A 68 28.85 -36.83 -20.82
C ASP A 68 28.48 -38.00 -19.88
N PRO A 69 27.36 -38.70 -20.12
CA PRO A 69 26.38 -38.46 -21.20
C PRO A 69 25.58 -37.15 -20.98
N PRO A 70 24.92 -36.62 -22.03
CA PRO A 70 24.03 -35.47 -21.89
C PRO A 70 22.99 -35.70 -20.79
N ASN A 71 22.80 -34.67 -19.96
CA ASN A 71 21.90 -34.75 -18.82
C ASN A 71 20.53 -34.20 -19.19
N GLN A 72 19.47 -34.98 -18.94
CA GLN A 72 18.10 -34.50 -19.06
C GLN A 72 17.62 -33.95 -17.71
N VAL A 73 17.15 -32.72 -17.74
CA VAL A 73 16.66 -31.99 -16.57
C VAL A 73 15.15 -31.83 -16.70
N SER A 74 14.41 -32.35 -15.71
CA SER A 74 12.97 -32.11 -15.60
C SER A 74 12.67 -30.66 -15.26
N GLU A 75 11.46 -30.18 -15.56
CA GLU A 75 10.99 -28.84 -15.19
C GLU A 75 11.21 -28.56 -13.68
N ASP A 76 10.78 -29.48 -12.81
CA ASP A 76 10.96 -29.35 -11.36
C ASP A 76 12.43 -29.14 -10.96
N THR A 77 13.34 -29.90 -11.57
CA THR A 77 14.77 -29.77 -11.29
C THR A 77 15.31 -28.44 -11.83
N CYS A 78 14.85 -28.00 -13.00
CA CYS A 78 15.22 -26.70 -13.56
C CYS A 78 14.81 -25.57 -12.61
N LEU A 79 13.56 -25.58 -12.15
CA LEU A 79 13.01 -24.59 -11.23
C LEU A 79 13.78 -24.58 -9.90
N ASP A 80 13.96 -25.75 -9.28
CA ASP A 80 14.69 -25.90 -8.02
C ASP A 80 16.10 -25.32 -8.10
N ARG A 81 16.84 -25.66 -9.18
CA ARG A 81 18.22 -25.18 -9.37
C ARG A 81 18.27 -23.67 -9.56
N PHE A 82 17.43 -23.12 -10.43
CA PHE A 82 17.43 -21.68 -10.64
C PHE A 82 16.98 -20.89 -9.42
N TYR A 83 15.98 -21.34 -8.68
CA TYR A 83 15.56 -20.65 -7.46
C TYR A 83 16.63 -20.73 -6.38
N THR A 84 17.31 -21.87 -6.22
CA THR A 84 18.47 -21.98 -5.32
C THR A 84 19.56 -20.96 -5.68
N VAL A 85 19.91 -20.86 -6.97
CA VAL A 85 20.92 -19.89 -7.43
C VAL A 85 20.46 -18.45 -7.24
N CYS A 86 19.19 -18.17 -7.49
CA CYS A 86 18.63 -16.85 -7.29
C CYS A 86 18.60 -16.46 -5.79
N ALA A 87 18.28 -17.40 -4.90
CA ALA A 87 18.21 -17.18 -3.47
C ALA A 87 19.58 -17.08 -2.80
N GLY A 88 20.55 -17.89 -3.23
CA GLY A 88 21.84 -18.03 -2.51
C GLY A 88 23.07 -18.29 -3.38
N GLY A 89 22.99 -18.15 -4.70
CA GLY A 89 24.13 -18.29 -5.60
C GLY A 89 25.26 -17.28 -5.31
N ASN A 90 26.39 -17.46 -5.98
CA ASN A 90 27.55 -16.60 -5.75
C ASN A 90 27.32 -15.14 -6.19
N ALA A 91 28.29 -14.27 -5.93
CA ALA A 91 28.22 -12.84 -6.29
C ALA A 91 28.03 -12.59 -7.81
N ASN A 92 28.33 -13.57 -8.66
CA ASN A 92 28.13 -13.51 -10.11
C ASN A 92 26.76 -14.04 -10.54
N GLY A 93 25.85 -14.30 -9.60
CA GLY A 93 24.51 -14.80 -9.92
C GLY A 93 24.55 -16.21 -10.53
N THR A 94 25.60 -16.97 -10.23
CA THR A 94 25.77 -18.32 -10.76
C THR A 94 25.81 -19.39 -9.67
N GLY A 95 25.47 -20.61 -10.06
CA GLY A 95 25.70 -21.82 -9.29
C GLY A 95 26.16 -22.94 -10.19
N THR A 96 27.00 -23.82 -9.65
CA THR A 96 27.51 -24.99 -10.37
C THR A 96 26.96 -26.26 -9.76
N ASN A 97 26.69 -27.24 -10.62
CA ASN A 97 26.38 -28.59 -10.20
C ASN A 97 26.98 -29.57 -11.20
N ASN A 98 27.89 -30.43 -10.72
CA ASN A 98 28.60 -31.42 -11.54
C ASN A 98 29.21 -30.76 -12.80
N CYS A 99 28.67 -31.08 -13.98
CA CYS A 99 29.09 -30.62 -15.30
C CYS A 99 28.35 -29.37 -15.80
N THR A 100 27.51 -28.74 -14.97
CA THR A 100 26.62 -27.63 -15.36
C THR A 100 26.89 -26.34 -14.59
N LEU A 101 26.74 -25.20 -15.28
CA LEU A 101 26.79 -23.83 -14.78
C LEU A 101 25.44 -23.16 -15.04
N TRP A 102 24.78 -22.77 -13.96
CA TRP A 102 23.48 -22.10 -13.96
C TRP A 102 23.71 -20.62 -13.73
N ALA A 103 23.18 -19.75 -14.58
CA ALA A 103 23.50 -18.33 -14.53
C ALA A 103 22.25 -17.45 -14.63
N ILE A 104 22.20 -16.40 -13.81
CA ILE A 104 21.10 -15.47 -13.71
C ILE A 104 21.63 -14.03 -13.73
N TYR A 105 21.13 -13.25 -14.68
CA TYR A 105 21.52 -11.86 -14.88
C TYR A 105 20.30 -10.96 -15.03
N ASN A 106 20.48 -9.67 -14.74
CA ASN A 106 19.59 -8.62 -15.20
C ASN A 106 20.43 -7.44 -15.72
N ASP A 107 19.80 -6.40 -16.25
CA ASP A 107 20.52 -5.21 -16.74
C ASP A 107 21.35 -4.47 -15.68
N ASN A 108 21.12 -4.75 -14.41
CA ASN A 108 21.90 -4.21 -13.30
C ASN A 108 23.09 -5.10 -12.91
N GLY A 109 23.35 -6.17 -13.66
CA GLY A 109 24.39 -7.16 -13.40
C GLY A 109 23.83 -8.43 -12.72
N PRO A 110 24.65 -9.13 -11.91
CA PRO A 110 24.20 -10.33 -11.24
C PRO A 110 23.22 -10.05 -10.11
N VAL A 111 22.16 -10.87 -10.04
CA VAL A 111 21.05 -10.70 -9.09
C VAL A 111 21.50 -10.78 -7.62
N ASN A 112 22.61 -11.47 -7.34
CA ASN A 112 23.16 -11.68 -6.00
C ASN A 112 24.22 -10.67 -5.55
N THR A 113 24.50 -9.63 -6.32
CA THR A 113 25.45 -8.59 -5.86
C THR A 113 24.84 -7.73 -4.76
N ILE A 114 25.61 -7.44 -3.70
CA ILE A 114 25.23 -6.52 -2.60
C ILE A 114 24.70 -5.16 -3.14
N GLY A 115 25.18 -4.73 -4.31
CA GLY A 115 24.70 -3.55 -5.01
C GLY A 115 23.24 -3.61 -5.48
N SER A 116 22.73 -4.80 -5.85
CA SER A 116 21.32 -4.98 -6.24
C SER A 116 20.39 -4.80 -5.03
N MET A 117 20.80 -5.31 -3.86
CA MET A 117 20.09 -5.12 -2.60
C MET A 117 20.13 -3.66 -2.13
N ALA A 118 21.28 -2.99 -2.23
CA ALA A 118 21.41 -1.57 -1.88
C ALA A 118 20.56 -0.65 -2.78
N LYS A 119 20.53 -0.90 -4.09
CA LYS A 119 19.63 -0.18 -5.03
C LYS A 119 18.16 -0.42 -4.70
N ARG A 120 17.79 -1.65 -4.34
CA ARG A 120 16.42 -1.98 -3.91
C ARG A 120 16.03 -1.29 -2.62
N ALA A 121 16.93 -1.28 -1.63
CA ALA A 121 16.74 -0.54 -0.39
C ALA A 121 16.56 0.96 -0.65
N ALA A 122 17.38 1.56 -1.53
CA ALA A 122 17.25 2.96 -1.91
C ALA A 122 15.91 3.25 -2.63
N SER A 123 15.45 2.36 -3.50
CA SER A 123 14.13 2.46 -4.17
C SER A 123 12.97 2.34 -3.17
N ALA A 124 13.04 1.38 -2.24
CA ALA A 124 12.04 1.19 -1.19
C ALA A 124 11.95 2.41 -0.26
N VAL A 125 13.09 2.98 0.14
CA VAL A 125 13.15 4.21 0.93
C VAL A 125 12.54 5.40 0.15
N SER A 126 12.77 5.47 -1.15
CA SER A 126 12.18 6.52 -2.00
C SER A 126 10.66 6.39 -2.10
N LYS A 127 10.13 5.17 -2.28
CA LYS A 127 8.69 4.89 -2.25
C LYS A 127 8.06 5.18 -0.88
N ALA A 128 8.74 4.81 0.21
CA ALA A 128 8.30 5.10 1.57
C ALA A 128 8.22 6.62 1.82
N ARG A 129 9.22 7.40 1.36
CA ARG A 129 9.18 8.87 1.42
C ARG A 129 8.01 9.46 0.65
N ALA A 130 7.71 8.92 -0.54
CA ALA A 130 6.55 9.37 -1.31
C ALA A 130 5.22 9.10 -0.59
N ALA A 131 5.07 7.92 0.03
CA ALA A 131 3.89 7.57 0.82
C ALA A 131 3.76 8.42 2.10
N ILE A 132 4.87 8.74 2.76
CA ILE A 132 4.87 9.65 3.92
C ILE A 132 4.47 11.07 3.50
N SER A 133 4.95 11.53 2.34
CA SER A 133 4.58 12.85 1.80
C SER A 133 3.08 12.95 1.50
N SER A 134 2.50 11.92 0.88
CA SER A 134 1.05 11.90 0.62
C SER A 134 0.22 11.80 1.90
N ALA A 135 0.67 11.05 2.91
CA ALA A 135 0.02 10.99 4.22
C ALA A 135 0.06 12.34 4.94
N LYS A 136 1.17 13.08 4.84
CA LYS A 136 1.27 14.43 5.40
C LYS A 136 0.31 15.41 4.71
N ALA A 137 0.23 15.38 3.38
CA ALA A 137 -0.71 16.20 2.62
C ALA A 137 -2.18 15.91 3.02
N ALA A 138 -2.52 14.64 3.27
CA ALA A 138 -3.84 14.26 3.76
C ALA A 138 -4.11 14.81 5.18
N ALA A 139 -3.12 14.76 6.08
CA ALA A 139 -3.25 15.31 7.44
C ALA A 139 -3.45 16.84 7.43
N ASP A 140 -2.71 17.56 6.58
CA ASP A 140 -2.82 19.02 6.45
C ASP A 140 -4.20 19.42 5.88
N ALA A 141 -4.76 18.61 4.97
CA ALA A 141 -6.12 18.81 4.45
C ALA A 141 -7.20 18.62 5.55
N VAL A 142 -7.04 17.61 6.42
CA VAL A 142 -7.95 17.37 7.55
C VAL A 142 -7.90 18.51 8.58
N SER A 143 -6.70 19.03 8.88
CA SER A 143 -6.56 20.19 9.78
C SER A 143 -7.28 21.42 9.22
N THR A 144 -7.11 21.70 7.92
CA THR A 144 -7.74 22.84 7.25
C THR A 144 -9.28 22.75 7.26
N SER A 145 -9.81 21.54 7.04
CA SER A 145 -11.26 21.28 7.13
C SER A 145 -11.80 21.53 8.54
N THR A 146 -11.05 21.14 9.56
CA THR A 146 -11.41 21.31 10.97
C THR A 146 -11.43 22.79 11.37
N ASP A 147 -10.45 23.58 10.93
CA ASP A 147 -10.42 25.02 11.22
C ASP A 147 -11.56 25.76 10.52
N THR A 148 -11.88 25.37 9.27
CA THR A 148 -13.02 25.93 8.54
C THR A 148 -14.34 25.65 9.26
N ALA A 149 -14.53 24.42 9.75
CA ALA A 149 -15.71 24.04 10.54
C ALA A 149 -15.80 24.84 11.86
N ARG A 150 -14.66 25.09 12.53
CA ARG A 150 -14.62 25.87 13.78
C ARG A 150 -14.98 27.34 13.56
N VAL A 151 -14.50 27.96 12.46
CA VAL A 151 -14.85 29.34 12.09
C VAL A 151 -16.35 29.47 11.79
N HIS A 152 -16.92 28.52 11.04
CA HIS A 152 -18.36 28.50 10.78
C HIS A 152 -19.19 28.33 12.06
N ALA A 153 -18.80 27.43 12.96
CA ALA A 153 -19.50 27.24 14.23
C ALA A 153 -19.47 28.52 15.10
N SER A 154 -18.34 29.22 15.12
CA SER A 154 -18.17 30.47 15.88
C SER A 154 -19.05 31.61 15.32
N SER A 155 -19.15 31.71 13.99
CA SER A 155 -20.03 32.68 13.31
C SER A 155 -21.52 32.41 13.59
N VAL A 156 -21.94 31.14 13.60
CA VAL A 156 -23.32 30.76 13.97
C VAL A 156 -23.63 31.10 15.43
N GLN A 157 -22.68 30.90 16.35
CA GLN A 157 -22.89 31.27 17.76
C GLN A 157 -23.06 32.78 17.95
N GLN A 158 -22.29 33.61 17.24
CA GLN A 158 -22.43 35.07 17.29
C GLN A 158 -23.79 35.53 16.75
N SER A 159 -24.27 34.98 15.64
CA SER A 159 -25.57 35.36 15.08
C SER A 159 -26.74 34.94 15.99
N VAL A 160 -26.65 33.76 16.63
CA VAL A 160 -27.65 33.32 17.63
C VAL A 160 -27.62 34.22 18.88
N ALA A 161 -26.44 34.62 19.36
CA ALA A 161 -26.31 35.54 20.48
C ALA A 161 -26.93 36.91 20.17
N TYR A 162 -26.67 37.45 18.98
CA TYR A 162 -27.24 38.71 18.50
C TYR A 162 -28.77 38.65 18.34
N ALA A 163 -29.31 37.55 17.81
CA ALA A 163 -30.76 37.36 17.70
C ALA A 163 -31.44 37.32 19.08
N ARG A 164 -30.81 36.68 20.08
CA ARG A 164 -31.33 36.64 21.45
C ARG A 164 -31.33 38.00 22.15
N SER A 165 -30.32 38.86 21.91
CA SER A 165 -30.32 40.22 22.48
C SER A 165 -31.38 41.11 21.84
N SER A 166 -31.58 41.00 20.52
CA SER A 166 -32.59 41.77 19.78
C SER A 166 -34.02 41.37 20.13
N GLY A 167 -34.28 40.08 20.36
CA GLY A 167 -35.60 39.59 20.80
C GLY A 167 -35.99 40.05 22.22
N LYS A 168 -35.03 40.20 23.13
CA LYS A 168 -35.29 40.73 24.49
C LYS A 168 -35.65 42.21 24.50
N ASN A 169 -35.14 43.00 23.54
CA ASN A 169 -35.46 44.42 23.42
C ASN A 169 -36.84 44.67 22.77
N ALA A 170 -37.35 43.73 21.97
CA ALA A 170 -38.69 43.85 21.36
C ALA A 170 -39.83 43.62 22.37
N ALA A 171 -39.58 42.93 23.49
CA ALA A 171 -40.59 42.67 24.52
C ALA A 171 -40.86 43.86 25.45
N HIS A 172 -40.04 44.91 25.41
CA HIS A 172 -40.16 46.07 26.33
C HIS A 172 -40.91 47.27 25.74
N HIS A 173 -41.46 47.14 24.53
CA HIS A 173 -42.15 48.24 23.82
C HIS A 173 -43.66 48.02 23.64
N GLN A 174 -44.32 47.26 24.53
CA GLN A 174 -45.77 47.38 24.70
C GLN A 174 -46.07 48.51 25.68
N GLN A 175 -46.08 49.74 25.18
CA GLN A 175 -46.64 50.88 25.91
C GLN A 175 -48.15 50.66 26.06
N HIS A 176 -48.60 50.40 27.29
CA HIS A 176 -50.02 50.41 27.64
C HIS A 176 -50.64 51.75 27.24
N PRO A 177 -51.80 51.78 26.55
CA PRO A 177 -52.53 53.01 26.34
C PRO A 177 -52.96 53.60 27.69
N ARG A 178 -52.61 54.88 27.91
CA ARG A 178 -53.06 55.68 29.05
C ARG A 178 -54.59 55.66 29.14
N PRO A 179 -55.20 55.38 30.30
CA PRO A 179 -56.63 55.60 30.49
C PRO A 179 -56.96 57.09 30.39
N SER A 180 -57.99 57.43 29.60
CA SER A 180 -58.47 58.79 29.42
C SER A 180 -59.04 59.35 30.73
N ASN A 181 -58.82 60.63 30.98
CA ASN A 181 -59.25 61.38 32.18
C ASN A 181 -60.79 61.52 32.35
N GLN A 182 -61.58 60.76 31.60
CA GLN A 182 -63.03 60.88 31.54
C GLN A 182 -63.74 60.27 32.77
N ALA A 183 -63.02 59.51 33.61
CA ALA A 183 -63.57 58.87 34.81
C ALA A 183 -63.49 59.72 36.11
N ARG A 184 -62.91 60.93 36.07
CA ARG A 184 -62.84 61.81 37.27
C ARG A 184 -64.03 62.74 37.45
N ASP A 185 -64.77 63.07 36.39
CA ASP A 185 -65.87 64.05 36.47
C ASP A 185 -67.21 63.46 36.96
N GLU A 186 -67.43 62.15 36.90
CA GLU A 186 -68.67 61.54 37.43
C GLU A 186 -68.70 61.41 38.96
N LYS A 187 -67.54 61.53 39.64
CA LYS A 187 -67.49 61.39 41.11
C LYS A 187 -67.70 62.70 41.87
N GLN A 188 -67.56 63.86 41.21
CA GLN A 188 -67.82 65.17 41.81
C GLN A 188 -69.30 65.60 41.74
N LYS A 189 -70.09 65.03 40.82
CA LYS A 189 -71.52 65.34 40.72
C LYS A 189 -72.39 64.69 41.81
N ARG A 190 -71.95 63.60 42.45
CA ARG A 190 -72.71 62.89 43.49
C ARG A 190 -72.51 63.40 44.93
N LYS A 191 -71.74 64.47 45.13
CA LYS A 191 -71.51 65.08 46.46
C LYS A 191 -72.24 66.40 46.70
N ALA A 192 -72.96 66.94 45.70
CA ALA A 192 -73.69 68.21 45.84
C ALA A 192 -75.19 68.03 46.17
N ASP A 193 -75.73 66.80 46.13
CA ASP A 193 -77.16 66.54 46.31
C ASP A 193 -77.50 65.92 47.70
N HIS A 194 -76.64 66.08 48.72
CA HIS A 194 -76.86 65.48 50.05
C HIS A 194 -76.62 66.41 51.25
N GLU A 195 -76.87 67.71 51.08
CA GLU A 195 -77.12 68.64 52.19
C GLU A 195 -78.41 69.42 51.91
N VAL A 196 -79.54 68.82 52.28
CA VAL A 196 -80.83 69.46 52.56
C VAL A 196 -81.33 68.87 53.88
#